data_AF-A0A6J2E9I0-F1
#
_entry.id   AF-A0A6J2E9I0-F1
#
_cell.length_a   1.000
_cell.length_b   1.000
_cell.length_c   1.000
_cell.angle_alpha   90.00
_cell.angle_beta   90.00
_cell.angle_gamma   90.00
#
_symmetry.space_group_name_H-M   'P 1'
#
loop_
_entity.id
_entity.type
_entity.pdbx_description
1 polymer ?
#
loop_
_entity_poly.entity_id
_entity_poly.type
_entity_poly.pdbx_seq_one_letter_code
_entity_poly.pdbx_strand_id
1 'polypeptide(L)'
;MSLNATRKEHFIIRKMKRSSKASVTGVPKSDNPRSGKDYKMHLSNIGKRKAVQQANKDISAQRIQRAWLSHMDKTIFQLLKHTVCAAECCVTHEILKKVSPLEAELLKDPSMKCKVRFRFSGETFPPFIVFKIFLHTEGHGNKYFSGRNLFKPSNERVADACKMMGKKKFYHQVMEDEHLFQKFKITDEIDIVTLKDYMQYSSLLDETPASSGGRNNYWRKLNLKNIPRTMIIYDIVDYAESGIISNRLQKEMKYLLQRPQTEEMHQHQLQIVSEVRCPSSFSAIKPLYRPYQQQNQIKHLGRRSKQAQMKVEKMKKAYKMAKEKTASMGTEPQTDT
;
A
#
# COMPACT_ATOMS: atom_id res chain seq x y z
N MET A 1 31.25 35.50 -3.66
CA MET A 1 29.88 35.05 -3.33
C MET A 1 29.32 34.41 -4.60
N SER A 2 28.98 33.13 -4.71
CA SER A 2 28.82 32.05 -3.75
C SER A 2 29.04 30.72 -4.49
N LEU A 3 29.56 29.74 -3.75
CA LEU A 3 29.91 28.39 -4.19
C LEU A 3 28.69 27.59 -4.68
N ASN A 4 28.75 27.08 -5.92
CA ASN A 4 27.90 25.98 -6.37
C ASN A 4 28.66 24.66 -6.20
N ALA A 5 28.41 23.98 -5.09
CA ALA A 5 28.90 22.63 -4.84
C ALA A 5 27.98 21.62 -5.55
N THR A 6 28.44 21.10 -6.69
CA THR A 6 27.86 19.92 -7.36
C THR A 6 28.08 18.68 -6.50
N ARG A 7 27.02 18.24 -5.82
CA ARG A 7 26.99 16.99 -5.03
C ARG A 7 26.85 15.81 -6.01
N LYS A 8 27.94 15.07 -6.23
CA LYS A 8 27.94 13.81 -6.99
C LYS A 8 27.20 12.75 -6.18
N GLU A 9 26.06 12.30 -6.67
CA GLU A 9 25.35 11.12 -6.16
C GLU A 9 26.10 9.85 -6.59
N HIS A 10 26.73 9.17 -5.64
CA HIS A 10 27.33 7.87 -5.85
C HIS A 10 26.24 6.79 -5.80
N PHE A 11 25.67 6.45 -6.95
CA PHE A 11 24.88 5.23 -7.12
C PHE A 11 25.78 4.00 -6.99
N ILE A 12 25.70 3.29 -5.86
CA ILE A 12 26.37 1.99 -5.69
C ILE A 12 25.52 0.92 -6.37
N ILE A 13 25.86 0.60 -7.62
CA ILE A 13 25.28 -0.54 -8.36
C ILE A 13 25.83 -1.84 -7.77
N ARG A 14 24.95 -2.63 -7.15
CA ARG A 14 25.28 -3.91 -6.49
C ARG A 14 25.20 -5.07 -7.49
N LYS A 15 26.24 -5.28 -8.30
CA LYS A 15 26.37 -6.48 -9.17
C LYS A 15 26.90 -7.68 -8.39
N MET A 16 26.16 -8.79 -8.37
CA MET A 16 26.65 -10.10 -7.91
C MET A 16 27.42 -10.82 -9.03
N LYS A 17 28.70 -11.14 -8.82
CA LYS A 17 29.45 -12.10 -9.66
C LYS A 17 29.25 -13.52 -9.10
N ARG A 18 28.76 -14.44 -9.95
CA ARG A 18 28.79 -15.89 -9.70
C ARG A 18 30.22 -16.40 -9.95
N SER A 19 30.79 -17.09 -8.97
CA SER A 19 32.11 -17.73 -9.07
C SER A 19 31.94 -19.20 -9.47
N SER A 20 32.60 -19.60 -10.55
CA SER A 20 32.70 -20.98 -11.05
C SER A 20 33.82 -21.75 -10.35
N LYS A 21 33.55 -23.00 -9.97
CA LYS A 21 34.48 -23.95 -9.33
C LYS A 21 35.55 -24.42 -10.31
N ALA A 22 36.80 -24.53 -9.85
CA ALA A 22 37.91 -25.17 -10.57
C ALA A 22 38.20 -26.57 -9.97
N SER A 23 38.53 -27.51 -10.85
CA SER A 23 38.83 -28.93 -10.59
C SER A 23 40.28 -29.15 -10.12
N VAL A 24 40.46 -30.17 -9.29
CA VAL A 24 41.74 -30.65 -8.73
C VAL A 24 42.34 -31.73 -9.63
N THR A 25 43.62 -31.64 -9.99
CA THR A 25 44.40 -32.80 -10.46
C THR A 25 45.90 -32.60 -10.21
N GLY A 26 46.57 -33.66 -9.74
CA GLY A 26 47.98 -33.95 -10.08
C GLY A 26 49.03 -33.72 -8.98
N VAL A 27 49.55 -34.82 -8.43
CA VAL A 27 50.81 -34.92 -7.66
C VAL A 27 51.97 -35.11 -8.66
N PRO A 28 53.19 -34.58 -8.40
CA PRO A 28 54.33 -35.50 -8.27
C PRO A 28 55.35 -35.14 -7.17
N LYS A 29 56.16 -36.16 -6.87
CA LYS A 29 57.10 -36.37 -5.76
C LYS A 29 58.44 -35.60 -5.87
N SER A 30 58.99 -35.33 -4.68
CA SER A 30 60.40 -35.29 -4.20
C SER A 30 61.54 -35.34 -5.21
N ASP A 31 62.52 -34.43 -5.06
CA ASP A 31 63.89 -34.77 -4.57
C ASP A 31 64.68 -33.52 -4.14
N ASN A 32 65.54 -33.68 -3.12
CA ASN A 32 66.39 -32.67 -2.48
C ASN A 32 67.85 -33.21 -2.55
N PRO A 33 68.91 -32.37 -2.61
CA PRO A 33 69.38 -31.75 -1.37
C PRO A 33 70.09 -30.37 -1.45
N ARG A 34 69.79 -29.56 -0.41
CA ARG A 34 70.61 -28.64 0.40
C ARG A 34 71.74 -27.80 -0.24
N SER A 35 71.62 -26.48 -0.10
CA SER A 35 72.57 -25.62 0.64
C SER A 35 72.17 -24.12 0.57
N GLY A 36 72.02 -23.44 1.72
CA GLY A 36 72.19 -21.98 1.82
C GLY A 36 70.96 -21.04 1.89
N LYS A 37 69.78 -21.45 2.39
CA LYS A 37 68.57 -20.58 2.39
C LYS A 37 67.65 -20.64 3.63
N ASP A 38 68.16 -20.95 4.82
CA ASP A 38 67.26 -21.18 5.97
C ASP A 38 66.62 -19.90 6.53
N TYR A 39 67.28 -18.74 6.43
CA TYR A 39 66.70 -17.46 6.87
C TYR A 39 65.69 -16.86 5.88
N LYS A 40 65.86 -17.10 4.56
CA LYS A 40 64.94 -16.59 3.51
C LYS A 40 63.63 -17.40 3.45
N MET A 41 63.67 -18.69 3.79
CA MET A 41 62.47 -19.53 3.94
C MET A 41 61.61 -19.12 5.13
N HIS A 42 62.22 -18.72 6.26
CA HIS A 42 61.46 -18.32 7.44
C HIS A 42 60.73 -16.97 7.23
N LEU A 43 61.39 -15.97 6.62
CA LEU A 43 60.76 -14.68 6.29
C LEU A 43 59.63 -14.81 5.25
N SER A 44 59.82 -15.62 4.21
CA SER A 44 58.78 -15.86 3.19
C SER A 44 57.57 -16.62 3.77
N ASN A 45 57.78 -17.52 4.72
CA ASN A 45 56.71 -18.19 5.46
C ASN A 45 55.97 -17.25 6.43
N ILE A 46 56.67 -16.28 7.06
CA ILE A 46 56.03 -15.24 7.88
C ILE A 46 55.15 -14.32 7.02
N GLY A 47 55.65 -13.90 5.85
CA GLY A 47 54.87 -13.10 4.89
C GLY A 47 53.63 -13.83 4.38
N LYS A 48 53.76 -15.11 4.01
CA LYS A 48 52.64 -15.97 3.62
C LYS A 48 51.64 -16.18 4.77
N ARG A 49 52.09 -16.39 6.00
CA ARG A 49 51.21 -16.51 7.19
C ARG A 49 50.46 -15.22 7.48
N LYS A 50 51.10 -14.05 7.36
CA LYS A 50 50.44 -12.74 7.50
C LYS A 50 49.40 -12.49 6.41
N ALA A 51 49.70 -12.85 5.16
CA ALA A 51 48.75 -12.75 4.04
C ALA A 51 47.54 -13.67 4.20
N VAL A 52 47.76 -14.93 4.65
CA VAL A 52 46.67 -15.87 4.96
C VAL A 52 45.84 -15.41 6.15
N GLN A 53 46.47 -14.87 7.20
CA GLN A 53 45.75 -14.26 8.32
C GLN A 53 44.93 -13.05 7.90
N GLN A 54 45.47 -12.20 7.01
CA GLN A 54 44.74 -11.05 6.47
C GLN A 54 43.55 -11.49 5.62
N ALA A 55 43.74 -12.47 4.73
CA ALA A 55 42.66 -13.05 3.95
C ALA A 55 41.57 -13.67 4.84
N ASN A 56 41.95 -14.34 5.94
CA ASN A 56 41.00 -14.88 6.91
C ASN A 56 40.22 -13.78 7.67
N LYS A 57 40.88 -12.66 7.97
CA LYS A 57 40.21 -11.47 8.54
C LYS A 57 39.23 -10.87 7.55
N ASP A 58 39.62 -10.76 6.28
CA ASP A 58 38.76 -10.21 5.23
C ASP A 58 37.54 -11.11 4.97
N ILE A 59 37.73 -12.45 4.95
CA ILE A 59 36.64 -13.42 4.86
C ILE A 59 35.70 -13.29 6.07
N SER A 60 36.25 -13.15 7.28
CA SER A 60 35.46 -12.96 8.50
C SER A 60 34.69 -11.63 8.47
N ALA A 61 35.33 -10.53 8.07
CA ALA A 61 34.68 -9.23 7.91
C ALA A 61 33.55 -9.28 6.87
N GLN A 62 33.77 -9.94 5.73
CA GLN A 62 32.73 -10.15 4.72
C GLN A 62 31.55 -10.97 5.26
N ARG A 63 31.80 -11.99 6.09
CA ARG A 63 30.73 -12.77 6.74
C ARG A 63 29.90 -11.89 7.67
N ILE A 64 30.56 -11.08 8.50
CA ILE A 64 29.89 -10.15 9.42
C ILE A 64 29.07 -9.12 8.63
N GLN A 65 29.63 -8.52 7.59
CA GLN A 65 28.93 -7.57 6.73
C GLN A 65 27.70 -8.20 6.06
N ARG A 66 27.83 -9.42 5.51
CA ARG A 66 26.69 -10.13 4.91
C ARG A 66 25.61 -10.46 5.93
N ALA A 67 25.99 -10.88 7.14
CA ALA A 67 25.05 -11.15 8.21
C ALA A 67 24.31 -9.87 8.64
N TRP A 68 25.03 -8.75 8.77
CA TRP A 68 24.46 -7.45 9.10
C TRP A 68 23.49 -6.96 8.03
N LEU A 69 23.88 -7.02 6.75
CA LEU A 69 23.03 -6.62 5.63
C LEU A 69 21.79 -7.51 5.54
N SER A 70 21.93 -8.83 5.74
CA SER A 70 20.78 -9.74 5.79
C SER A 70 19.85 -9.43 6.97
N HIS A 71 20.39 -9.06 8.12
CA HIS A 71 19.60 -8.63 9.27
C HIS A 71 18.81 -7.36 8.93
N MET A 72 19.46 -6.34 8.36
CA MET A 72 18.79 -5.11 7.91
C MET A 72 17.70 -5.39 6.87
N ASP A 73 17.97 -6.22 5.86
CA ASP A 73 17.00 -6.57 4.82
C ASP A 73 15.77 -7.28 5.44
N LYS A 74 15.99 -8.21 6.39
CA LYS A 74 14.90 -8.87 7.11
C LYS A 74 14.09 -7.89 7.95
N THR A 75 14.75 -6.96 8.64
CA THR A 75 14.10 -5.91 9.43
C THR A 75 13.21 -5.04 8.54
N ILE A 76 13.75 -4.52 7.44
CA ILE A 76 12.99 -3.69 6.49
C ILE A 76 11.81 -4.47 5.92
N PHE A 77 12.02 -5.74 5.53
CA PHE A 77 10.94 -6.57 4.99
C PHE A 77 9.82 -6.81 6.01
N GLN A 78 10.15 -7.05 7.29
CA GLN A 78 9.15 -7.19 8.35
C GLN A 78 8.31 -5.92 8.52
N LEU A 79 8.95 -4.75 8.56
CA LEU A 79 8.24 -3.47 8.67
C LEU A 79 7.35 -3.20 7.45
N LEU A 80 7.85 -3.46 6.24
CA LEU A 80 7.08 -3.33 5.01
C LEU A 80 5.89 -4.30 5.01
N LYS A 81 6.07 -5.53 5.52
CA LYS A 81 4.98 -6.50 5.67
C LYS A 81 3.88 -5.97 6.59
N HIS A 82 4.23 -5.45 7.77
CA HIS A 82 3.25 -4.82 8.67
C HIS A 82 2.56 -3.62 8.02
N THR A 83 3.31 -2.84 7.24
CA THR A 83 2.78 -1.70 6.48
C THR A 83 1.71 -2.12 5.48
N VAL A 84 1.96 -3.17 4.68
CA VAL A 84 0.99 -3.68 3.71
C VAL A 84 -0.25 -4.24 4.40
N CYS A 85 -0.09 -5.00 5.48
CA CYS A 85 -1.21 -5.52 6.26
C CYS A 85 -2.06 -4.38 6.87
N ALA A 86 -1.42 -3.37 7.46
CA ALA A 86 -2.12 -2.21 8.01
C ALA A 86 -2.81 -1.38 6.91
N ALA A 87 -2.17 -1.22 5.75
CA ALA A 87 -2.76 -0.55 4.60
C ALA A 87 -4.04 -1.25 4.13
N GLU A 88 -4.02 -2.58 3.99
CA GLU A 88 -5.18 -3.38 3.58
C GLU A 88 -6.33 -3.35 4.61
N CYS A 89 -6.03 -3.47 5.90
CA CYS A 89 -7.07 -3.63 6.92
C CYS A 89 -7.62 -2.30 7.45
N CYS A 90 -6.80 -1.25 7.55
CA CYS A 90 -7.13 -0.08 8.37
C CYS A 90 -7.05 1.26 7.62
N VAL A 91 -6.14 1.38 6.63
CA VAL A 91 -5.74 2.70 6.09
C VAL A 91 -6.06 2.86 4.60
N THR A 92 -6.69 1.87 3.97
CA THR A 92 -6.92 1.86 2.52
C THR A 92 -7.58 3.16 2.03
N HIS A 93 -8.64 3.60 2.70
CA HIS A 93 -9.35 4.83 2.33
C HIS A 93 -8.48 6.09 2.47
N GLU A 94 -7.73 6.23 3.57
CA GLU A 94 -6.89 7.41 3.79
C GLU A 94 -5.74 7.51 2.79
N ILE A 95 -5.15 6.37 2.41
CA ILE A 95 -4.16 6.30 1.33
C ILE A 95 -4.79 6.68 -0.01
N LEU A 96 -5.94 6.09 -0.37
CA LEU A 96 -6.61 6.39 -1.63
C LEU A 96 -7.06 7.84 -1.72
N LYS A 97 -7.55 8.43 -0.63
CA LYS A 97 -7.95 9.85 -0.60
C LYS A 97 -6.81 10.79 -1.01
N LYS A 98 -5.56 10.39 -0.77
CA LYS A 98 -4.37 11.14 -1.21
C LYS A 98 -3.94 10.82 -2.64
N VAL A 99 -4.17 9.59 -3.11
CA VAL A 99 -3.82 9.19 -4.48
C VAL A 99 -4.87 9.68 -5.50
N SER A 100 -6.14 9.38 -5.24
CA SER A 100 -7.29 9.72 -6.06
C SER A 100 -8.54 9.87 -5.16
N PRO A 101 -8.95 11.11 -4.84
CA PRO A 101 -10.14 11.36 -4.02
C PRO A 101 -11.41 10.73 -4.60
N LEU A 102 -11.56 10.75 -5.92
CA LEU A 102 -12.72 10.18 -6.62
C LEU A 102 -12.83 8.66 -6.41
N GLU A 103 -11.71 7.94 -6.50
CA GLU A 103 -11.71 6.49 -6.25
C GLU A 103 -11.93 6.16 -4.76
N ALA A 104 -11.48 7.04 -3.86
CA ALA A 104 -11.71 6.89 -2.43
C ALA A 104 -13.20 7.06 -2.07
N GLU A 105 -13.89 7.97 -2.74
CA GLU A 105 -15.35 8.15 -2.61
C GLU A 105 -16.10 6.91 -3.12
N LEU A 106 -15.71 6.37 -4.27
CA LEU A 106 -16.28 5.12 -4.79
C LEU A 106 -16.08 3.92 -3.85
N LEU A 107 -14.98 3.88 -3.10
CA LEU A 107 -14.75 2.83 -2.11
C LEU A 107 -15.71 2.92 -0.91
N LYS A 108 -16.20 4.12 -0.58
CA LYS A 108 -17.17 4.34 0.50
C LYS A 108 -18.59 3.99 0.10
N ASP A 109 -18.88 3.97 -1.19
CA ASP A 109 -20.21 3.63 -1.69
C ASP A 109 -20.51 2.15 -1.42
N PRO A 110 -21.50 1.82 -0.56
CA PRO A 110 -21.85 0.44 -0.25
C PRO A 110 -22.35 -0.36 -1.46
N SER A 111 -22.86 0.32 -2.50
CA SER A 111 -23.30 -0.33 -3.73
C SER A 111 -22.12 -0.85 -4.57
N MET A 112 -20.97 -0.18 -4.45
CA MET A 112 -19.74 -0.54 -5.13
C MET A 112 -18.94 -1.49 -4.24
N LYS A 113 -19.04 -2.79 -4.49
CA LYS A 113 -18.26 -3.82 -3.77
C LYS A 113 -16.78 -3.76 -4.19
N CYS A 114 -16.06 -2.69 -3.85
CA CYS A 114 -14.66 -2.49 -4.19
C CYS A 114 -13.73 -3.07 -3.12
N LYS A 115 -12.65 -3.73 -3.54
CA LYS A 115 -11.56 -4.21 -2.68
C LYS A 115 -10.21 -3.74 -3.22
N VAL A 116 -9.44 -3.08 -2.39
CA VAL A 116 -8.06 -2.70 -2.72
C VAL A 116 -7.13 -3.80 -2.24
N ARG A 117 -6.15 -4.17 -3.08
CA ARG A 117 -5.06 -5.05 -2.69
C ARG A 117 -3.74 -4.32 -2.82
N PHE A 118 -2.85 -4.56 -1.88
CA PHE A 118 -1.50 -4.05 -1.88
C PHE A 118 -0.52 -5.21 -2.06
N ARG A 119 0.56 -4.99 -2.80
CA ARG A 119 1.62 -5.98 -2.99
C ARG A 119 2.98 -5.30 -3.08
N PHE A 120 4.02 -6.11 -2.91
CA PHE A 120 5.38 -5.69 -3.20
C PHE A 120 5.70 -5.83 -4.68
N SER A 121 6.50 -4.91 -5.19
CA SER A 121 7.04 -4.92 -6.55
C SER A 121 8.46 -4.35 -6.55
N GLY A 122 9.18 -4.56 -7.64
CA GLY A 122 10.57 -4.13 -7.82
C GLY A 122 11.52 -5.29 -8.07
N GLU A 123 12.54 -5.02 -8.89
CA GLU A 123 13.58 -5.99 -9.27
C GLU A 123 14.68 -6.12 -8.20
N THR A 124 14.86 -5.06 -7.40
CA THR A 124 15.90 -4.96 -6.38
C THR A 124 15.29 -4.71 -5.00
N PHE A 125 15.99 -5.14 -3.96
CA PHE A 125 15.62 -4.85 -2.58
C PHE A 125 16.10 -3.45 -2.16
N PRO A 126 15.33 -2.68 -1.37
CA PRO A 126 13.99 -3.00 -0.85
C PRO A 126 12.88 -2.84 -1.89
N PRO A 127 11.81 -3.67 -1.83
CA PRO A 127 10.70 -3.56 -2.76
C PRO A 127 9.87 -2.31 -2.47
N PHE A 128 9.23 -1.76 -3.51
CA PHE A 128 8.23 -0.72 -3.36
C PHE A 128 6.82 -1.31 -3.31
N ILE A 129 5.89 -0.56 -2.72
CA ILE A 129 4.50 -0.97 -2.59
C ILE A 129 3.73 -0.53 -3.84
N VAL A 130 2.93 -1.44 -4.38
CA VAL A 130 1.96 -1.14 -5.44
C VAL A 130 0.57 -1.58 -5.00
N PHE A 131 -0.47 -0.96 -5.55
CA PHE A 131 -1.84 -1.28 -5.23
C PHE A 131 -2.71 -1.39 -6.49
N LYS A 132 -3.80 -2.14 -6.39
CA LYS A 132 -4.80 -2.29 -7.44
C LYS A 132 -6.19 -2.41 -6.83
N ILE A 133 -7.17 -1.79 -7.47
CA ILE A 133 -8.57 -1.82 -7.05
C ILE A 133 -9.29 -2.90 -7.85
N PHE A 134 -9.98 -3.78 -7.14
CA PHE A 134 -10.76 -4.86 -7.70
C PHE A 134 -12.22 -4.66 -7.36
N LEU A 135 -13.10 -5.02 -8.29
CA LEU A 135 -14.51 -5.19 -7.99
C LEU A 135 -14.72 -6.62 -7.48
N HIS A 136 -15.30 -6.74 -6.30
CA HIS A 136 -15.70 -7.99 -5.69
C HIS A 136 -17.06 -8.40 -6.26
N THR A 137 -17.04 -9.32 -7.21
CA THR A 137 -18.24 -9.79 -7.90
C THR A 137 -18.87 -11.05 -7.31
N GLU A 138 -18.61 -11.38 -6.03
CA GLU A 138 -19.21 -12.55 -5.36
C GLU A 138 -19.07 -13.87 -6.14
N GLY A 139 -18.00 -14.00 -6.93
CA GLY A 139 -17.74 -15.18 -7.77
C GLY A 139 -18.24 -15.07 -9.21
N HIS A 140 -19.01 -14.03 -9.56
CA HIS A 140 -19.34 -13.74 -10.95
C HIS A 140 -18.12 -13.14 -11.66
N GLY A 141 -17.79 -13.62 -12.86
CA GLY A 141 -16.74 -13.02 -13.67
C GLY A 141 -17.15 -11.63 -14.15
N ASN A 142 -16.28 -10.63 -14.00
CA ASN A 142 -16.49 -9.34 -14.66
C ASN A 142 -16.27 -9.50 -16.17
N LYS A 143 -17.29 -9.22 -16.98
CA LYS A 143 -17.16 -9.20 -18.44
C LYS A 143 -16.75 -7.81 -18.89
N TYR A 144 -15.58 -7.73 -19.49
CA TYR A 144 -15.10 -6.49 -20.11
C TYR A 144 -15.57 -6.47 -21.56
N PHE A 145 -16.18 -5.35 -21.96
CA PHE A 145 -16.57 -5.12 -23.34
C PHE A 145 -15.52 -4.23 -24.00
N SER A 146 -14.95 -4.71 -25.10
CA SER A 146 -14.05 -3.94 -25.94
C SER A 146 -14.54 -4.01 -27.39
N GLY A 147 -14.41 -2.91 -28.14
CA GLY A 147 -14.75 -2.89 -29.56
C GLY A 147 -14.00 -3.98 -30.35
N ARG A 148 -12.75 -4.25 -29.97
CA ARG A 148 -11.91 -5.33 -30.52
C ARG A 148 -12.56 -6.71 -30.36
N ASN A 149 -13.07 -7.03 -29.17
CA ASN A 149 -13.68 -8.35 -28.92
C ASN A 149 -15.09 -8.47 -29.52
N LEU A 150 -15.78 -7.33 -29.71
CA LEU A 150 -17.14 -7.27 -30.25
C LEU A 150 -17.17 -7.31 -31.79
N PHE A 151 -16.17 -6.73 -32.47
CA PHE A 151 -16.12 -6.64 -33.92
C PHE A 151 -15.11 -7.62 -34.50
N LYS A 152 -15.60 -8.73 -35.05
CA LYS A 152 -14.78 -9.62 -35.87
C LYS A 152 -14.40 -8.92 -37.19
N PRO A 153 -13.20 -9.17 -37.76
CA PRO A 153 -12.75 -8.54 -39.01
C PRO A 153 -13.72 -8.70 -40.19
N SER A 154 -14.53 -9.77 -40.18
CA SER A 154 -15.53 -10.08 -41.21
C SER A 154 -16.86 -9.35 -41.04
N ASN A 155 -16.99 -8.44 -40.07
CA ASN A 155 -18.25 -7.78 -39.75
C ASN A 155 -18.35 -6.40 -40.43
N GLU A 156 -19.51 -6.08 -41.00
CA GLU A 156 -19.83 -4.77 -41.60
C GLU A 156 -19.56 -3.61 -40.62
N ARG A 157 -19.71 -3.87 -39.32
CA ARG A 157 -19.43 -2.93 -38.23
C ARG A 157 -17.99 -2.41 -38.18
N VAL A 158 -17.02 -3.15 -38.72
CA VAL A 158 -15.62 -2.68 -38.81
C VAL A 158 -15.49 -1.59 -39.88
N ALA A 159 -16.20 -1.74 -41.01
CA ALA A 159 -16.25 -0.72 -42.05
C ALA A 159 -16.95 0.55 -41.55
N ASP A 160 -18.03 0.40 -40.79
CA ASP A 160 -18.70 1.52 -40.13
C ASP A 160 -17.80 2.20 -39.11
N ALA A 161 -17.08 1.44 -38.28
CA ALA A 161 -16.12 2.01 -37.33
C ALA A 161 -15.05 2.84 -38.05
N CYS A 162 -14.48 2.32 -39.16
CA CYS A 162 -13.53 3.05 -39.99
C CYS A 162 -14.13 4.34 -40.59
N LYS A 163 -15.39 4.29 -41.03
CA LYS A 163 -16.13 5.46 -41.54
C LYS A 163 -16.36 6.50 -40.43
N MET A 164 -16.74 6.08 -39.23
CA MET A 164 -17.01 6.96 -38.09
C MET A 164 -15.75 7.62 -37.52
N MET A 165 -14.68 6.86 -37.33
CA MET A 165 -13.44 7.37 -36.72
C MET A 165 -12.50 8.04 -37.72
N GLY A 166 -12.69 7.75 -39.01
CA GLY A 166 -11.84 8.20 -40.10
C GLY A 166 -10.63 7.29 -40.33
N LYS A 167 -10.24 7.14 -41.60
CA LYS A 167 -9.19 6.23 -42.06
C LYS A 167 -7.89 6.37 -41.27
N LYS A 168 -7.40 7.59 -41.03
CA LYS A 168 -6.12 7.84 -40.32
C LYS A 168 -6.10 7.25 -38.91
N LYS A 169 -7.16 7.47 -38.13
CA LYS A 169 -7.25 6.95 -36.75
C LYS A 169 -7.43 5.44 -36.74
N PHE A 170 -8.24 4.92 -37.66
CA PHE A 170 -8.43 3.47 -37.81
C PHE A 170 -7.12 2.77 -38.14
N TYR A 171 -6.39 3.24 -39.15
CA TYR A 171 -5.09 2.68 -39.51
C TYR A 171 -4.08 2.77 -38.37
N HIS A 172 -4.05 3.89 -37.64
CA HIS A 172 -3.15 4.01 -36.49
C HIS A 172 -3.46 2.95 -35.42
N GLN A 173 -4.74 2.72 -35.10
CA GLN A 173 -5.13 1.68 -34.15
C GLN A 173 -4.69 0.28 -34.62
N VAL A 174 -4.89 -0.04 -35.90
CA VAL A 174 -4.47 -1.33 -36.47
C VAL A 174 -2.95 -1.51 -36.39
N MET A 175 -2.18 -0.46 -36.68
CA MET A 175 -0.71 -0.49 -36.57
C MET A 175 -0.23 -0.68 -35.12
N GLU A 176 -0.89 -0.03 -34.15
CA GLU A 176 -0.59 -0.23 -32.73
C GLU A 176 -0.91 -1.66 -32.28
N ASP A 177 -2.03 -2.22 -32.73
CA ASP A 177 -2.41 -3.60 -32.43
C ASP A 177 -1.39 -4.60 -33.00
N GLU A 178 -0.92 -4.40 -34.24
CA GLU A 178 0.13 -5.20 -34.87
C GLU A 178 1.46 -5.09 -34.12
N HIS A 179 1.85 -3.86 -33.72
CA HIS A 179 3.06 -3.63 -32.95
C HIS A 179 3.00 -4.32 -31.56
N LEU A 180 1.85 -4.28 -30.89
CA LEU A 180 1.64 -5.01 -29.64
C LEU A 180 1.75 -6.52 -29.83
N PHE A 181 1.18 -7.05 -30.92
CA PHE A 181 1.30 -8.46 -31.27
C PHE A 181 2.76 -8.88 -31.48
N GLN A 182 3.53 -8.10 -32.23
CA GLN A 182 4.95 -8.38 -32.44
C GLN A 182 5.75 -8.37 -31.14
N LYS A 183 5.43 -7.46 -30.22
CA LYS A 183 6.12 -7.31 -28.93
C LYS A 183 5.79 -8.44 -27.96
N PHE A 184 4.53 -8.81 -27.82
CA PHE A 184 4.05 -9.71 -26.75
C PHE A 184 3.68 -11.11 -27.23
N LYS A 185 3.39 -11.29 -28.53
CA LYS A 185 2.94 -12.53 -29.21
C LYS A 185 1.60 -13.10 -28.76
N ILE A 186 1.21 -12.86 -27.51
CA ILE A 186 -0.06 -13.29 -26.93
C ILE A 186 -0.87 -12.02 -26.67
N THR A 187 -1.75 -11.68 -27.60
CA THR A 187 -2.54 -10.44 -27.52
C THR A 187 -4.04 -10.65 -27.59
N ASP A 188 -4.48 -11.79 -28.11
CA ASP A 188 -5.90 -12.14 -28.21
C ASP A 188 -6.19 -13.46 -27.51
N GLU A 189 -7.48 -13.71 -27.25
CA GLU A 189 -7.96 -14.96 -26.64
C GLU A 189 -7.60 -16.20 -27.47
N ILE A 190 -7.42 -16.04 -28.78
CA ILE A 190 -7.03 -17.10 -29.73
C ILE A 190 -5.57 -17.52 -29.52
N ASP A 191 -4.72 -16.61 -29.02
CA ASP A 191 -3.29 -16.88 -28.81
C ASP A 191 -3.03 -17.66 -27.51
N ILE A 192 -4.05 -17.82 -26.66
CA ILE A 192 -3.93 -18.43 -25.34
C ILE A 192 -3.99 -19.95 -25.46
N VAL A 193 -2.84 -20.61 -25.29
CA VAL A 193 -2.76 -22.08 -25.28
C VAL A 193 -2.53 -22.60 -23.86
N THR A 194 -1.74 -21.89 -23.06
CA THR A 194 -1.36 -22.31 -21.70
C THR A 194 -1.88 -21.36 -20.63
N LEU A 195 -1.88 -21.82 -19.37
CA LEU A 195 -2.19 -20.97 -18.22
C LEU A 195 -1.21 -19.79 -18.09
N LYS A 196 0.05 -19.98 -18.50
CA LYS A 196 1.05 -18.91 -18.51
C LYS A 196 0.69 -17.84 -19.54
N ASP A 197 0.20 -18.24 -20.70
CA ASP A 197 -0.24 -17.32 -21.75
C ASP A 197 -1.46 -16.54 -21.29
N TYR A 198 -2.39 -17.20 -20.60
CA TYR A 198 -3.53 -16.53 -19.97
C TYR A 198 -3.09 -15.48 -18.94
N MET A 199 -2.10 -15.78 -18.10
CA MET A 199 -1.56 -14.81 -17.14
C MET A 199 -0.89 -13.62 -17.84
N GLN A 200 -0.17 -13.86 -18.93
CA GLN A 200 0.46 -12.80 -19.73
C GLN A 200 -0.58 -11.93 -20.43
N TYR A 201 -1.57 -12.54 -21.09
CA TYR A 201 -2.70 -11.86 -21.71
C TYR A 201 -3.47 -11.01 -20.69
N SER A 202 -3.79 -11.56 -19.52
CA SER A 202 -4.53 -10.83 -18.48
C SER A 202 -3.75 -9.63 -17.93
N SER A 203 -2.42 -9.78 -17.76
CA SER A 203 -1.54 -8.66 -17.39
C SER A 203 -1.48 -7.60 -18.50
N LEU A 204 -1.39 -8.01 -19.77
CA LEU A 204 -1.40 -7.10 -20.91
C LEU A 204 -2.71 -6.32 -20.96
N LEU A 205 -3.86 -6.99 -20.82
CA LEU A 205 -5.16 -6.32 -20.76
C LEU A 205 -5.25 -5.28 -19.63
N ASP A 206 -4.67 -5.58 -18.46
CA ASP A 206 -4.64 -4.64 -17.35
C ASP A 206 -3.77 -3.40 -17.64
N GLU A 207 -2.67 -3.56 -18.38
CA GLU A 207 -1.74 -2.50 -18.78
C GLU A 207 -2.21 -1.68 -19.99
N THR A 208 -2.96 -2.30 -20.90
CA THR A 208 -3.47 -1.64 -22.09
C THR A 208 -4.52 -0.57 -21.72
N PRO A 209 -4.45 0.64 -22.30
CA PRO A 209 -5.41 1.70 -22.02
C PRO A 209 -6.81 1.35 -22.53
N ALA A 210 -7.83 1.91 -21.89
CA ALA A 210 -9.23 1.66 -22.22
C ALA A 210 -9.59 2.11 -23.65
N SER A 211 -8.92 3.15 -24.16
CA SER A 211 -9.07 3.62 -25.54
C SER A 211 -8.68 2.57 -26.58
N SER A 212 -7.74 1.68 -26.23
CA SER A 212 -7.25 0.60 -27.11
C SER A 212 -7.89 -0.75 -26.78
N GLY A 213 -9.00 -0.75 -26.02
CA GLY A 213 -9.73 -1.97 -25.66
C GLY A 213 -9.18 -2.73 -24.46
N GLY A 214 -8.22 -2.15 -23.73
CA GLY A 214 -7.73 -2.70 -22.46
C GLY A 214 -8.59 -2.32 -21.25
N ARG A 215 -8.19 -2.78 -20.07
CA ARG A 215 -8.89 -2.53 -18.80
C ARG A 215 -8.41 -1.27 -18.09
N ASN A 216 -7.23 -0.75 -18.45
CA ASN A 216 -6.59 0.38 -17.78
C ASN A 216 -6.56 0.25 -16.24
N ASN A 217 -6.34 -0.98 -15.75
CA ASN A 217 -6.35 -1.30 -14.33
C ASN A 217 -5.02 -1.94 -13.94
N TYR A 218 -3.93 -1.25 -14.26
CA TYR A 218 -2.59 -1.68 -13.93
C TYR A 218 -2.29 -1.52 -12.43
N TRP A 219 -1.22 -2.15 -11.98
CA TRP A 219 -0.73 -1.99 -10.61
C TRP A 219 -0.07 -0.62 -10.45
N ARG A 220 -0.62 0.21 -9.57
CA ARG A 220 -0.16 1.59 -9.35
C ARG A 220 0.86 1.65 -8.23
N LYS A 221 1.99 2.31 -8.48
CA LYS A 221 3.02 2.53 -7.46
C LYS A 221 2.54 3.50 -6.40
N LEU A 222 2.70 3.13 -5.13
CA LEU A 222 2.46 4.00 -3.99
C LEU A 222 3.75 4.77 -3.69
N ASN A 223 3.73 6.09 -3.86
CA ASN A 223 4.85 6.95 -3.53
C ASN A 223 4.70 7.53 -2.12
N LEU A 224 5.80 7.95 -1.49
CA LEU A 224 5.78 8.66 -0.20
C LEU A 224 4.85 9.87 -0.17
N LYS A 225 4.72 10.59 -1.30
CA LYS A 225 3.81 11.75 -1.43
C LYS A 225 2.34 11.39 -1.19
N ASN A 226 2.00 10.12 -1.43
CA ASN A 226 0.65 9.60 -1.35
C ASN A 226 0.32 9.09 0.07
N ILE A 227 1.33 8.99 0.94
CA ILE A 227 1.19 8.44 2.29
C ILE A 227 1.13 9.61 3.28
N PRO A 228 0.14 9.64 4.19
CA PRO A 228 0.08 10.67 5.23
C PRO A 228 1.32 10.62 6.15
N ARG A 229 2.06 11.74 6.23
CA ARG A 229 3.22 11.91 7.14
C ARG A 229 2.89 11.74 8.63
N THR A 230 1.62 11.90 8.98
CA THR A 230 1.10 11.69 10.32
C THR A 230 1.23 10.23 10.77
N MET A 231 1.37 9.29 9.85
CA MET A 231 1.39 7.85 10.13
C MET A 231 2.81 7.28 10.15
N ILE A 232 3.02 6.21 10.92
CA ILE A 232 4.29 5.48 10.93
C ILE A 232 4.57 4.78 9.60
N ILE A 233 3.53 4.46 8.82
CA ILE A 233 3.68 3.95 7.45
C ILE A 233 4.60 4.85 6.61
N TYR A 234 4.49 6.17 6.72
CA TYR A 234 5.37 7.10 6.00
C TYR A 234 6.82 6.88 6.39
N ASP A 235 7.10 6.84 7.70
CA ASP A 235 8.45 6.68 8.23
C ASP A 235 9.07 5.32 7.86
N ILE A 236 8.26 4.25 7.79
CA ILE A 236 8.71 2.91 7.37
C ILE A 236 9.11 2.91 5.89
N VAL A 237 8.25 3.48 5.02
CA VAL A 237 8.54 3.54 3.58
C VAL A 237 9.72 4.47 3.32
N ASP A 238 9.83 5.58 4.06
CA ASP A 238 10.96 6.51 3.97
C ASP A 238 12.26 5.85 4.43
N TYR A 239 12.22 5.05 5.50
CA TYR A 239 13.36 4.25 5.93
C TYR A 239 13.77 3.21 4.89
N ALA A 240 12.82 2.56 4.21
CA ALA A 240 13.12 1.62 3.13
C ALA A 240 13.77 2.33 1.93
N GLU A 241 13.29 3.51 1.53
CA GLU A 241 13.82 4.25 0.38
C GLU A 241 15.16 4.95 0.68
N SER A 242 15.31 5.54 1.86
CA SER A 242 16.47 6.38 2.24
C SER A 242 17.53 5.66 3.08
N GLY A 243 17.17 4.59 3.78
CA GLY A 243 18.01 3.94 4.79
C GLY A 243 18.16 4.73 6.11
N ILE A 244 17.47 5.87 6.27
CA ILE A 244 17.54 6.72 7.47
C ILE A 244 16.34 6.44 8.37
N ILE A 245 16.61 6.07 9.62
CA ILE A 245 15.56 5.75 10.59
C ILE A 245 15.04 7.03 11.25
N SER A 246 13.71 7.21 11.29
CA SER A 246 13.08 8.32 12.02
C SER A 246 13.11 8.06 13.53
N ASN A 247 13.19 9.12 14.34
CA ASN A 247 13.12 9.01 15.80
C ASN A 247 11.82 8.36 16.28
N ARG A 248 10.72 8.53 15.52
CA ARG A 248 9.41 7.93 15.82
C ARG A 248 9.46 6.43 15.59
N LEU A 249 9.92 6.01 14.41
CA LEU A 249 10.05 4.62 14.05
C LEU A 249 11.03 3.91 14.99
N GLN A 250 12.14 4.55 15.37
CA GLN A 250 13.12 3.97 16.29
C GLN A 250 12.53 3.57 17.65
N LYS A 251 11.56 4.32 18.17
CA LYS A 251 10.89 4.01 19.46
C LYS A 251 10.03 2.76 19.35
N GLU A 252 9.24 2.65 18.29
CA GLU A 252 8.31 1.54 18.08
C GLU A 252 8.98 0.31 17.46
N MET A 253 10.16 0.48 16.86
CA MET A 253 10.88 -0.54 16.08
C MET A 253 11.01 -1.86 16.85
N LYS A 254 11.43 -1.79 18.11
CA LYS A 254 11.65 -2.99 18.94
C LYS A 254 10.37 -3.81 19.08
N TYR A 255 9.22 -3.15 19.19
CA TYR A 255 7.93 -3.81 19.36
C TYR A 255 7.37 -4.31 18.02
N LEU A 256 7.53 -3.54 16.93
CA LEU A 256 7.07 -3.94 15.59
C LEU A 256 7.85 -5.15 15.03
N LEU A 257 9.10 -5.36 15.44
CA LEU A 257 9.89 -6.51 15.00
C LEU A 257 9.63 -7.78 15.84
N GLN A 258 8.88 -7.68 16.94
CA GLN A 258 8.52 -8.86 17.73
C GLN A 258 7.49 -9.70 16.98
N ARG A 259 7.70 -11.01 17.01
CA ARG A 259 6.72 -11.95 16.43
C ARG A 259 5.45 -11.95 17.30
N PRO A 260 4.26 -11.73 16.72
CA PRO A 260 3.00 -11.80 17.46
C PRO A 260 2.81 -13.20 18.06
N GLN A 261 2.64 -13.27 19.38
CA GLN A 261 2.28 -14.47 20.13
C GLN A 261 0.77 -14.54 20.38
N THR A 262 0.11 -13.39 20.50
CA THR A 262 -1.33 -13.25 20.71
C THR A 262 -1.95 -12.39 19.60
N GLU A 263 -3.24 -12.60 19.35
CA GLU A 263 -3.99 -11.81 18.36
C GLU A 263 -4.10 -10.33 18.78
N GLU A 264 -4.23 -10.06 20.08
CA GLU A 264 -4.23 -8.70 20.63
C GLU A 264 -2.93 -7.96 20.33
N MET A 265 -1.78 -8.63 20.49
CA MET A 265 -0.49 -8.03 20.16
C MET A 265 -0.39 -7.73 18.67
N HIS A 266 -0.89 -8.62 17.82
CA HIS A 266 -0.93 -8.40 16.38
C HIS A 266 -1.82 -7.20 16.00
N GLN A 267 -3.03 -7.12 16.57
CA GLN A 267 -3.94 -5.99 16.37
C GLN A 267 -3.32 -4.67 16.85
N HIS A 268 -2.64 -4.68 18.00
CA HIS A 268 -1.96 -3.50 18.53
C HIS A 268 -0.79 -3.06 17.64
N GLN A 269 0.00 -4.00 17.10
CA GLN A 269 1.04 -3.70 16.11
C GLN A 269 0.45 -3.06 14.84
N LEU A 270 -0.66 -3.58 14.33
CA LEU A 270 -1.37 -2.98 13.19
C LEU A 270 -1.92 -1.60 13.52
N GLN A 271 -2.46 -1.42 14.73
CA GLN A 271 -2.95 -0.14 15.23
C GLN A 271 -1.83 0.90 15.24
N ILE A 272 -0.66 0.60 15.82
CA ILE A 272 0.50 1.52 15.85
C ILE A 272 0.89 1.99 14.43
N VAL A 273 0.90 1.08 13.46
CA VAL A 273 1.27 1.39 12.09
C VAL A 273 0.17 2.24 11.41
N SER A 274 -1.09 1.92 11.66
CA SER A 274 -2.26 2.56 11.05
C SER A 274 -2.74 3.85 11.71
N GLU A 275 -2.29 4.15 12.93
CA GLU A 275 -2.77 5.29 13.70
C GLU A 275 -2.36 6.62 13.06
N VAL A 276 -3.35 7.46 12.79
CA VAL A 276 -3.14 8.85 12.35
C VAL A 276 -2.76 9.67 13.58
N ARG A 277 -1.46 9.83 13.83
CA ARG A 277 -1.00 10.68 14.94
C ARG A 277 -1.18 12.14 14.55
N CYS A 278 -2.02 12.85 15.29
CA CYS A 278 -2.08 14.31 15.21
C CYS A 278 -0.73 14.88 15.69
N PRO A 279 -0.14 15.87 14.99
CA PRO A 279 0.94 16.64 15.57
C PRO A 279 0.43 17.23 16.89
N SER A 280 1.13 16.98 17.97
CA SER A 280 0.86 17.53 19.31
C SER A 280 1.09 19.06 19.38
N SER A 281 0.85 19.78 18.28
CA SER A 281 0.77 21.25 18.21
C SER A 281 -0.62 21.77 18.54
N PHE A 282 -1.61 20.89 18.69
CA PHE A 282 -2.82 21.21 19.42
C PHE A 282 -2.70 20.54 20.78
N SER A 283 -2.12 21.25 21.76
CA SER A 283 -2.70 21.19 23.11
C SER A 283 -4.20 21.26 22.88
N ALA A 284 -4.92 20.22 23.26
CA ALA A 284 -6.35 20.15 23.11
C ALA A 284 -6.92 21.45 23.69
N ILE A 285 -7.22 22.43 22.83
CA ILE A 285 -8.28 23.37 23.11
C ILE A 285 -9.48 22.45 23.12
N LYS A 286 -9.79 21.94 24.31
CA LYS A 286 -11.08 21.31 24.57
C LYS A 286 -12.08 22.28 23.97
N PRO A 287 -12.90 21.89 22.98
CA PRO A 287 -14.08 22.66 22.73
C PRO A 287 -14.79 22.72 24.08
N LEU A 288 -15.09 23.91 24.57
CA LEU A 288 -16.01 24.11 25.69
C LEU A 288 -17.43 23.73 25.25
N TYR A 289 -17.59 22.59 24.58
CA TYR A 289 -18.87 22.00 24.23
C TYR A 289 -19.01 20.73 25.05
N ARG A 290 -19.62 20.91 26.23
CA ARG A 290 -20.12 19.82 27.04
C ARG A 290 -21.17 19.07 26.21
N PRO A 291 -21.08 17.74 26.04
CA PRO A 291 -22.22 16.97 25.58
C PRO A 291 -23.33 17.16 26.61
N TYR A 292 -24.53 17.51 26.15
CA TYR A 292 -25.73 17.58 26.98
C TYR A 292 -26.07 16.16 27.45
N GLN A 293 -25.52 15.76 28.60
CA GLN A 293 -26.03 14.62 29.33
C GLN A 293 -27.43 14.98 29.81
N GLN A 294 -28.43 14.24 29.33
CA GLN A 294 -29.75 14.20 29.93
C GLN A 294 -29.59 13.68 31.37
N GLN A 295 -29.45 14.60 32.30
CA GLN A 295 -29.70 14.35 33.71
C GLN A 295 -30.82 15.29 34.15
N ASN A 296 -31.96 14.66 34.39
CA ASN A 296 -33.15 15.24 34.99
C ASN A 296 -32.80 15.99 36.28
N GLN A 297 -33.25 17.24 36.35
CA GLN A 297 -33.72 18.03 37.50
C GLN A 297 -33.26 19.49 37.35
N ILE A 298 -34.04 20.25 36.57
CA ILE A 298 -33.92 21.71 36.52
C ILE A 298 -34.37 22.25 37.88
N LYS A 299 -33.40 22.57 38.75
CA LYS A 299 -33.66 23.43 39.91
C LYS A 299 -33.96 24.84 39.38
N HIS A 300 -35.24 25.19 39.36
CA HIS A 300 -35.67 26.55 39.02
C HIS A 300 -35.11 27.54 40.03
N LEU A 301 -34.12 28.34 39.62
CA LEU A 301 -33.71 29.53 40.36
C LEU A 301 -34.87 30.53 40.32
N GLY A 302 -35.52 30.68 41.46
CA GLY A 302 -36.72 31.48 41.63
C GLY A 302 -36.46 32.98 41.51
N ARG A 303 -37.03 33.60 40.48
CA ARG A 303 -37.46 35.00 40.47
C ARG A 303 -38.60 35.18 39.47
N ARG A 304 -39.77 34.64 39.80
CA ARG A 304 -41.03 35.02 39.15
C ARG A 304 -41.99 35.51 40.23
N SER A 305 -42.64 36.65 40.00
CA SER A 305 -43.62 37.17 40.95
C SER A 305 -44.78 36.17 41.12
N LYS A 306 -45.40 36.12 42.30
CA LYS A 306 -46.53 35.22 42.59
C LYS A 306 -47.67 35.37 41.57
N GLN A 307 -47.88 36.58 41.06
CA GLN A 307 -48.90 36.88 40.05
C GLN A 307 -48.59 36.22 38.70
N ALA A 308 -47.31 36.17 38.31
CA ALA A 308 -46.88 35.49 37.09
C ALA A 308 -47.02 33.96 37.21
N GLN A 309 -46.79 33.40 38.40
CA GLN A 309 -47.00 31.97 38.66
C GLN A 309 -48.49 31.59 38.56
N MET A 310 -49.36 32.35 39.20
CA MET A 310 -50.83 32.17 39.14
C MET A 310 -51.36 32.24 37.71
N LYS A 311 -50.86 33.16 36.89
CA LYS A 311 -51.25 33.29 35.47
C LYS A 311 -50.84 32.06 34.65
N VAL A 312 -49.64 31.53 34.89
CA VAL A 312 -49.13 30.33 34.20
C VAL A 312 -49.91 29.09 34.63
N GLU A 313 -50.23 28.94 35.92
CA GLU A 313 -51.06 27.82 36.37
C GLU A 313 -52.48 27.87 35.80
N LYS A 314 -53.09 29.06 35.74
CA LYS A 314 -54.41 29.25 35.11
C LYS A 314 -54.38 28.86 33.63
N MET A 315 -53.36 29.27 32.89
CA MET A 315 -53.17 28.89 31.49
C MET A 315 -52.95 27.38 31.33
N LYS A 316 -52.15 26.74 32.19
CA LYS A 316 -51.95 25.29 32.16
C LYS A 316 -53.23 24.51 32.44
N LYS A 317 -54.05 24.95 33.41
CA LYS A 317 -55.35 24.34 33.69
C LYS A 317 -56.32 24.48 32.51
N ALA A 318 -56.38 25.66 31.89
CA ALA A 318 -57.21 25.88 30.70
C ALA A 318 -56.78 24.97 29.53
N TYR A 319 -55.48 24.82 29.31
CA TYR A 319 -54.96 23.94 28.25
C TYR A 319 -55.24 22.46 28.52
N LYS A 320 -55.11 21.99 29.77
CA LYS A 320 -55.47 20.61 30.14
C LYS A 320 -56.96 20.35 29.93
N MET A 321 -57.81 21.25 30.40
CA MET A 321 -59.26 21.15 30.22
C MET A 321 -59.66 21.16 28.74
N ALA A 322 -59.01 21.98 27.91
CA ALA A 322 -59.23 21.99 26.46
C ALA A 322 -58.79 20.67 25.81
N LYS A 323 -57.61 20.15 26.20
CA LYS A 323 -57.09 18.88 25.71
C LYS A 323 -57.96 17.69 26.12
N GLU A 324 -58.47 17.70 27.35
CA GLU A 324 -59.36 16.66 27.87
C GLU A 324 -60.74 16.74 27.19
N LYS A 325 -61.29 17.93 26.92
CA LYS A 325 -62.51 18.10 26.12
C LYS A 325 -62.34 17.62 24.68
N THR A 326 -61.19 17.87 24.04
CA THR A 326 -60.91 17.34 22.69
C THR A 326 -60.70 15.82 22.69
N ALA A 327 -60.23 15.25 23.80
CA ALA A 327 -60.08 13.80 23.93
C ALA A 327 -61.43 13.10 24.23
N SER A 328 -62.35 13.75 24.94
CA SER A 328 -63.66 13.19 25.27
C SER A 328 -64.70 13.30 24.14
N MET A 329 -64.51 14.18 23.15
CA MET A 329 -65.37 14.23 21.94
C MET A 329 -64.94 13.26 20.83
N GLY A 330 -63.85 12.52 21.01
CA GLY A 330 -63.29 11.61 20.00
C GLY A 330 -63.79 10.16 20.07
N THR A 331 -64.76 9.83 20.92
CA THR A 331 -65.27 8.46 21.07
C THR A 331 -66.77 8.45 21.28
N GLU A 332 -67.52 8.61 20.18
CA GLU A 332 -68.80 7.90 20.02
C GLU A 332 -68.69 6.99 18.79
N PRO A 333 -69.01 5.69 18.90
CA PRO A 333 -69.02 4.77 17.78
C PRO A 333 -70.35 4.88 17.03
N GLN A 334 -70.33 5.23 15.74
CA GLN A 334 -71.49 5.00 14.87
C GLN A 334 -71.53 3.53 14.45
N THR A 335 -72.49 2.83 15.03
CA THR A 335 -73.07 1.57 14.56
C THR A 335 -73.94 1.80 13.33
N ASP A 336 -73.77 0.90 12.35
CA ASP A 336 -74.67 0.39 11.30
C ASP A 336 -75.61 1.33 10.53
N THR A 337 -75.46 1.31 9.21
CA THR A 337 -76.53 0.85 8.29
C THR A 337 -75.92 0.15 7.08
#